data_AF-A0A8S0Y110-F1
#
_entry.id   AF-A0A8S0Y110-F1
#
_cell.length_a   1.000
_cell.length_b   1.000
_cell.length_c   1.000
_cell.angle_alpha   90.00
_cell.angle_beta   90.00
_cell.angle_gamma   90.00
#
_symmetry.space_group_name_H-M   'P 1'
#
loop_
_entity.id
_entity.type
_entity.pdbx_description
1 polymer ?
#
loop_
_entity_poly.entity_id
_entity_poly.type
_entity_poly.pdbx_seq_one_letter_code
_entity_poly.pdbx_strand_id
1 'polypeptide(L)'
;MAALAALLPKPLHASAVSDDEDRVLPQRPAQSTSTVIIRSVVPPYGQRADWKPTSPEDFGDGGSYPECHVAQYPLGMGKKKASSGNTLALQVDSEGNVRYDAIAHQGQREGRVVQSQFKDLVPLAYRKDLEDKDRTLERPSEDEVQETADKTRAALEKIVNGKIKAAQPKNVPDSQGKTSFIRYTPGQQSGEGGLKQRIIKMSEIVEDPLEPPRFKHKKIPRGPPSPPPPVLRSPPRKATVAEQKEWMIPPCISNWKNNKGFTIPLDKRLAADGRGLQDIHINDNFAKFSEALYVADRHAREEVRQRAQMQQKLAQKEKEAKEENLRLLAQRAREERGGIAPKPTAQSQAAMKSSLAAYGSGSESGDESEASEDSAEDEEARKIRDQMRQEKRREREREMRMNNMGQEQRAKMLARQQNRDISEKVALGLAKPTMSKESMLDSRLFNQESLSGNFADDEAYNLYDKPLFHGSTAVAAIYKARGNITEGNEESFGGGTEEGIGKALDQDRFNLGRAKVGFEGANEQEVREGPVQFEKDTGDVFGLNQFLDEAKTGKKRGLDTEAGGSRKRQQLERASERE
;
A
#
# COMPACT_ATOMS: atom_id res chain seq x y z
N MET A 1 0.72 -19.57 -78.32
CA MET A 1 2.19 -19.62 -78.11
C MET A 1 2.65 -20.72 -77.14
N ALA A 2 1.77 -21.52 -76.51
CA ALA A 2 2.18 -22.53 -75.52
C ALA A 2 2.38 -23.97 -76.07
N ALA A 3 1.97 -24.26 -77.31
CA ALA A 3 2.01 -25.62 -77.86
C ALA A 3 3.39 -26.03 -78.43
N LEU A 4 4.23 -25.07 -78.80
CA LEU A 4 5.56 -25.34 -79.39
C LEU A 4 6.63 -25.69 -78.33
N ALA A 5 6.42 -25.32 -77.06
CA ALA A 5 7.37 -25.57 -75.98
C ALA A 5 7.39 -27.05 -75.50
N ALA A 6 6.36 -27.83 -75.82
CA ALA A 6 6.26 -29.25 -75.44
C ALA A 6 6.92 -30.22 -76.45
N LEU A 7 7.29 -29.72 -77.64
CA LEU A 7 7.87 -30.52 -78.74
C LEU A 7 9.39 -30.44 -78.83
N LEU A 8 10.05 -29.65 -77.97
CA LEU A 8 11.50 -29.55 -77.94
C LEU A 8 12.11 -30.36 -76.78
N PRO A 9 13.24 -31.06 -76.99
CA PRO A 9 13.93 -31.79 -75.94
C PRO A 9 14.44 -30.83 -74.85
N LYS A 10 14.41 -31.28 -73.59
CA LYS A 10 14.78 -30.47 -72.43
C LYS A 10 16.28 -30.11 -72.46
N PRO A 11 16.68 -28.89 -72.07
CA PRO A 11 18.07 -28.46 -72.10
C PRO A 11 18.92 -29.22 -71.07
N LEU A 12 20.15 -29.55 -71.46
CA LEU A 12 21.06 -30.42 -70.70
C LEU A 12 21.65 -29.76 -69.44
N HIS A 13 21.53 -28.45 -69.27
CA HIS A 13 22.04 -27.74 -68.09
C HIS A 13 21.00 -26.74 -67.54
N ALA A 14 20.33 -27.12 -66.46
CA ALA A 14 19.55 -26.20 -65.64
C ALA A 14 20.29 -26.00 -64.30
N SER A 15 20.62 -24.76 -63.97
CA SER A 15 21.29 -24.37 -62.73
C SER A 15 20.35 -24.50 -61.54
N ALA A 16 20.78 -25.22 -60.50
CA ALA A 16 20.05 -25.34 -59.23
C ALA A 16 20.20 -24.05 -58.41
N VAL A 17 19.08 -23.44 -58.04
CA VAL A 17 19.01 -22.38 -57.02
C VAL A 17 18.38 -23.01 -55.78
N SER A 18 19.11 -22.97 -54.67
CA SER A 18 18.73 -23.50 -53.36
C SER A 18 18.07 -22.39 -52.52
N ASP A 19 16.87 -22.66 -52.01
CA ASP A 19 16.33 -21.97 -50.83
C ASP A 19 16.04 -23.03 -49.76
N ASP A 20 16.67 -22.86 -48.61
CA ASP A 20 16.54 -23.64 -47.38
C ASP A 20 15.62 -22.89 -46.39
N GLU A 21 14.99 -23.66 -45.49
CA GLU A 21 14.15 -23.27 -44.34
C GLU A 21 12.63 -23.20 -44.57
N ASP A 22 11.96 -24.37 -44.58
CA ASP A 22 10.96 -24.74 -43.54
C ASP A 22 10.40 -26.15 -43.84
N ARG A 23 10.56 -27.07 -42.88
CA ARG A 23 10.29 -28.51 -43.08
C ARG A 23 8.79 -28.84 -42.92
N VAL A 24 8.00 -28.52 -43.94
CA VAL A 24 6.70 -29.15 -44.21
C VAL A 24 6.90 -30.14 -45.35
N LEU A 25 6.61 -31.43 -45.13
CA LEU A 25 6.68 -32.44 -46.20
C LEU A 25 5.63 -32.10 -47.29
N PRO A 26 6.03 -31.74 -48.53
CA PRO A 26 5.08 -31.61 -49.62
C PRO A 26 4.71 -33.00 -50.13
N GLN A 27 3.43 -33.32 -50.09
CA GLN A 27 2.85 -34.49 -50.71
C GLN A 27 3.11 -34.43 -52.22
N ARG A 28 4.04 -35.28 -52.67
CA ARG A 28 4.38 -35.47 -54.09
C ARG A 28 3.10 -35.82 -54.85
N PRO A 29 2.78 -35.21 -56.01
CA PRO A 29 1.76 -35.75 -56.88
C PRO A 29 2.22 -37.14 -57.31
N ALA A 30 1.48 -38.16 -56.88
CA ALA A 30 1.71 -39.52 -57.30
C ALA A 30 1.59 -39.56 -58.82
N GLN A 31 2.72 -39.80 -59.48
CA GLN A 31 2.70 -40.26 -60.87
C GLN A 31 1.90 -41.55 -60.86
N SER A 32 0.79 -41.55 -61.60
CA SER A 32 -0.02 -42.73 -61.87
C SER A 32 0.80 -43.72 -62.69
N THR A 33 1.64 -44.51 -62.02
CA THR A 33 2.09 -45.78 -62.56
C THR A 33 0.86 -46.68 -62.55
N SER A 34 0.21 -46.81 -63.71
CA SER A 34 -0.79 -47.84 -63.96
C SER A 34 -0.11 -49.21 -63.89
N THR A 35 0.08 -49.73 -62.69
CA THR A 35 0.42 -51.14 -62.49
C THR A 35 -0.83 -51.95 -62.83
N VAL A 36 -0.80 -52.60 -63.99
CA VAL A 36 -1.83 -53.56 -64.40
C VAL A 36 -1.81 -54.70 -63.40
N ILE A 37 -2.84 -54.78 -62.55
CA ILE A 37 -3.05 -55.91 -61.65
C ILE A 37 -3.44 -57.10 -62.54
N ILE A 38 -2.54 -58.08 -62.69
CA ILE A 38 -2.84 -59.36 -63.32
C ILE A 38 -3.75 -60.12 -62.35
N ARG A 39 -5.07 -59.98 -62.50
CA ARG A 39 -6.04 -60.77 -61.73
C ARG A 39 -5.86 -62.24 -62.12
N SER A 40 -5.65 -63.12 -61.15
CA SER A 40 -5.76 -64.56 -61.37
C SER A 40 -7.17 -64.84 -61.89
N VAL A 41 -7.28 -65.58 -63.01
CA VAL A 41 -8.59 -65.92 -63.58
C VAL A 41 -9.21 -66.98 -62.68
N VAL A 42 -10.13 -66.52 -61.84
CA VAL A 42 -10.90 -67.36 -60.95
C VAL A 42 -11.95 -68.12 -61.79
N PRO A 43 -12.03 -69.48 -61.74
CA PRO A 43 -12.99 -70.25 -62.53
C PRO A 43 -14.45 -69.85 -62.25
N PRO A 44 -15.38 -69.92 -63.21
CA PRO A 44 -16.78 -69.55 -62.99
C PRO A 44 -17.48 -70.52 -62.01
N TYR A 45 -18.61 -70.08 -61.46
CA TYR A 45 -19.42 -70.87 -60.53
C TYR A 45 -19.82 -72.21 -61.17
N GLY A 46 -19.68 -73.32 -60.43
CA GLY A 46 -19.95 -74.69 -60.89
C GLY A 46 -18.76 -75.42 -61.51
N GLN A 47 -17.63 -74.75 -61.74
CA GLN A 47 -16.40 -75.35 -62.33
C GLN A 47 -15.22 -75.39 -61.34
N ARG A 48 -15.48 -75.29 -60.03
CA ARG A 48 -14.44 -75.13 -59.00
C ARG A 48 -14.14 -76.38 -58.17
N ALA A 49 -14.45 -77.57 -58.69
CA ALA A 49 -14.28 -78.82 -57.95
C ALA A 49 -12.81 -79.12 -57.58
N ASP A 50 -11.87 -78.82 -58.49
CA ASP A 50 -10.42 -79.04 -58.29
C ASP A 50 -9.65 -77.76 -57.93
N TRP A 51 -10.36 -76.64 -57.80
CA TRP A 51 -9.76 -75.33 -57.53
C TRP A 51 -9.94 -74.94 -56.05
N LYS A 52 -8.86 -74.45 -55.43
CA LYS A 52 -8.83 -74.12 -53.99
C LYS A 52 -8.30 -72.70 -53.78
N PRO A 53 -9.06 -71.81 -53.12
CA PRO A 53 -8.57 -70.49 -52.80
C PRO A 53 -7.57 -70.55 -51.63
N THR A 54 -6.40 -69.94 -51.80
CA THR A 54 -5.30 -69.93 -50.81
C THR A 54 -4.90 -68.52 -50.41
N SER A 55 -4.91 -67.59 -51.36
CA SER A 55 -4.58 -66.19 -51.16
C SER A 55 -5.85 -65.38 -50.88
N PRO A 56 -5.76 -64.23 -50.18
CA PRO A 56 -6.89 -63.31 -50.06
C PRO A 56 -7.34 -62.76 -51.43
N GLU A 57 -6.47 -62.77 -52.43
CA GLU A 57 -6.74 -62.30 -53.80
C GLU A 57 -7.63 -63.27 -54.58
N ASP A 58 -7.58 -64.57 -54.25
CA ASP A 58 -8.41 -65.61 -54.89
C ASP A 58 -9.91 -65.42 -54.61
N PHE A 59 -10.27 -64.66 -53.57
CA PHE A 59 -11.65 -64.35 -53.20
C PHE A 59 -12.20 -63.08 -53.88
N GLY A 60 -11.39 -62.37 -54.66
CA GLY A 60 -11.78 -61.12 -55.33
C GLY A 60 -12.35 -60.10 -54.34
N ASP A 61 -13.65 -59.83 -54.44
CA ASP A 61 -14.38 -58.87 -53.60
C ASP A 61 -14.75 -59.41 -52.19
N GLY A 62 -14.19 -60.56 -51.79
CA GLY A 62 -14.21 -61.01 -50.39
C GLY A 62 -15.32 -62.01 -50.02
N GLY A 63 -15.85 -62.76 -51.00
CA GLY A 63 -16.80 -63.85 -50.76
C GLY A 63 -16.14 -65.23 -50.70
N SER A 64 -16.65 -66.14 -49.86
CA SER A 64 -16.24 -67.55 -49.88
C SER A 64 -17.04 -68.35 -50.91
N TYR A 65 -16.44 -69.41 -51.45
CA TYR A 65 -17.05 -70.29 -52.44
C TYR A 65 -17.66 -71.52 -51.74
N PRO A 66 -19.00 -71.64 -51.68
CA PRO A 66 -19.65 -72.76 -50.97
C PRO A 66 -19.39 -74.12 -51.62
N GLU A 67 -19.06 -74.14 -52.93
CA GLU A 67 -18.72 -75.35 -53.69
C GLU A 67 -17.30 -75.87 -53.39
N CYS A 68 -16.42 -75.05 -52.79
CA CYS A 68 -15.08 -75.48 -52.38
C CYS A 68 -15.12 -75.95 -50.92
N HIS A 69 -15.03 -77.25 -50.68
CA HIS A 69 -15.11 -77.87 -49.34
C HIS A 69 -13.79 -77.71 -48.53
N VAL A 70 -13.36 -76.46 -48.32
CA VAL A 70 -12.18 -76.07 -47.55
C VAL A 70 -12.56 -74.92 -46.61
N ALA A 71 -11.92 -74.84 -45.45
CA ALA A 71 -12.07 -73.70 -44.54
C ALA A 71 -11.53 -72.43 -45.21
N GLN A 72 -12.43 -71.55 -45.60
CA GLN A 72 -12.13 -70.30 -46.30
C GLN A 72 -12.32 -69.12 -45.36
N TYR A 73 -11.37 -68.18 -45.40
CA TYR A 73 -11.39 -66.99 -44.54
C TYR A 73 -11.19 -65.71 -45.37
N PRO A 74 -12.18 -65.33 -46.23
CA PRO A 74 -12.14 -64.05 -46.92
C PRO A 74 -11.94 -62.90 -45.92
N LEU A 75 -11.08 -61.93 -46.27
CA LEU A 75 -10.70 -60.80 -45.42
C LEU A 75 -10.16 -61.20 -44.02
N GLY A 76 -9.73 -62.45 -43.84
CA GLY A 76 -9.27 -62.98 -42.55
C GLY A 76 -10.38 -63.15 -41.51
N MET A 77 -11.65 -63.07 -41.90
CA MET A 77 -12.78 -63.31 -41.02
C MET A 77 -12.78 -64.75 -40.52
N GLY A 78 -12.99 -64.98 -39.21
CA GLY A 78 -13.05 -66.32 -38.62
C GLY A 78 -11.69 -66.96 -38.29
N LYS A 79 -10.56 -66.36 -38.70
CA LYS A 79 -9.25 -66.74 -38.16
C LYS A 79 -9.16 -66.36 -36.68
N LYS A 80 -8.48 -67.18 -35.87
CA LYS A 80 -8.20 -66.87 -34.47
C LYS A 80 -7.38 -65.56 -34.42
N LYS A 81 -8.01 -64.48 -33.94
CA LYS A 81 -7.32 -63.20 -33.75
C LYS A 81 -6.26 -63.34 -32.66
N ALA A 82 -5.12 -62.70 -32.85
CA ALA A 82 -4.07 -62.62 -31.84
C ALA A 82 -4.54 -61.72 -30.68
N SER A 83 -4.91 -62.34 -29.56
CA SER A 83 -5.36 -61.70 -28.31
C SER A 83 -6.66 -60.89 -28.40
N SER A 84 -7.45 -60.91 -27.33
CA SER A 84 -8.60 -60.01 -27.16
C SER A 84 -8.09 -58.59 -26.93
N GLY A 85 -8.04 -57.77 -27.99
CA GLY A 85 -7.63 -56.37 -27.90
C GLY A 85 -8.67 -55.48 -27.21
N ASN A 86 -8.21 -54.44 -26.51
CA ASN A 86 -9.04 -53.41 -25.86
C ASN A 86 -9.50 -52.30 -26.84
N THR A 87 -9.64 -52.64 -28.13
CA THR A 87 -9.95 -51.67 -29.19
C THR A 87 -11.44 -51.69 -29.49
N LEU A 88 -12.09 -50.52 -29.44
CA LEU A 88 -13.47 -50.36 -29.91
C LEU A 88 -13.54 -50.72 -31.40
N ALA A 89 -14.62 -51.39 -31.81
CA ALA A 89 -14.83 -51.73 -33.21
C ALA A 89 -14.95 -50.46 -34.06
N LEU A 90 -14.20 -50.40 -35.17
CA LEU A 90 -14.31 -49.32 -36.13
C LEU A 90 -15.66 -49.42 -36.85
N GLN A 91 -16.59 -48.55 -36.49
CA GLN A 91 -17.90 -48.45 -37.13
C GLN A 91 -17.84 -47.45 -38.27
N VAL A 92 -18.66 -47.69 -39.29
CA VAL A 92 -18.83 -46.82 -40.45
C VAL A 92 -20.31 -46.41 -40.50
N ASP A 93 -20.59 -45.18 -40.90
CA ASP A 93 -21.96 -44.72 -41.11
C ASP A 93 -22.54 -45.21 -42.45
N SER A 94 -23.79 -44.86 -42.74
CA SER A 94 -24.46 -45.21 -44.00
C SER A 94 -23.82 -44.57 -45.23
N GLU A 95 -23.02 -43.51 -45.06
CA GLU A 95 -22.34 -42.78 -46.13
C GLU A 95 -20.92 -43.30 -46.39
N GLY A 96 -20.44 -44.22 -45.57
CA GLY A 96 -19.09 -44.79 -45.69
C GLY A 96 -18.03 -44.05 -44.88
N ASN A 97 -18.39 -43.05 -44.07
CA ASN A 97 -17.45 -42.36 -43.19
C ASN A 97 -17.25 -43.11 -41.87
N VAL A 98 -16.02 -43.07 -41.37
CA VAL A 98 -15.66 -43.70 -40.10
C VAL A 98 -16.29 -42.93 -38.93
N ARG A 99 -17.02 -43.65 -38.06
CA ARG A 99 -17.71 -43.08 -36.89
C ARG A 99 -16.76 -42.91 -35.70
N TYR A 100 -15.93 -41.87 -35.74
CA TYR A 100 -15.10 -41.47 -34.60
C TYR A 100 -15.92 -41.03 -33.36
N ASP A 101 -17.17 -40.62 -33.57
CA ASP A 101 -18.14 -40.25 -32.55
C ASP A 101 -18.40 -41.36 -31.51
N ALA A 102 -18.23 -42.63 -31.90
CA ALA A 102 -18.39 -43.76 -30.98
C ALA A 102 -17.49 -43.67 -29.73
N ILE A 103 -16.35 -42.95 -29.83
CA ILE A 103 -15.46 -42.65 -28.71
C ILE A 103 -16.11 -41.68 -27.72
N ALA A 104 -16.80 -40.64 -28.20
CA ALA A 104 -17.46 -39.64 -27.35
C ALA A 104 -18.69 -40.22 -26.61
N HIS A 105 -19.34 -41.22 -27.21
CA HIS A 105 -20.45 -41.96 -26.61
C HIS A 105 -20.01 -43.04 -25.62
N GLN A 106 -18.70 -43.32 -25.48
CA GLN A 106 -18.22 -44.36 -24.58
C GLN A 106 -18.57 -44.04 -23.12
N GLY A 107 -19.14 -45.03 -22.42
CA GLY A 107 -19.54 -44.89 -21.02
C GLY A 107 -20.83 -44.08 -20.80
N GLN A 108 -21.48 -43.64 -21.89
CA GLN A 108 -22.77 -42.99 -21.83
C GLN A 108 -23.91 -44.01 -21.93
N ARG A 109 -25.07 -43.64 -21.36
CA ARG A 109 -26.30 -44.43 -21.53
C ARG A 109 -26.75 -44.37 -22.99
N GLU A 110 -27.25 -45.49 -23.49
CA GLU A 110 -27.97 -45.53 -24.78
C GLU A 110 -29.11 -44.49 -24.80
N GLY A 111 -29.19 -43.72 -25.88
CA GLY A 111 -30.12 -42.60 -26.02
C GLY A 111 -29.61 -41.25 -25.49
N ARG A 112 -28.45 -41.18 -24.84
CA ARG A 112 -27.82 -39.88 -24.53
C ARG A 112 -27.21 -39.30 -25.81
N VAL A 113 -27.77 -38.19 -26.28
CA VAL A 113 -27.25 -37.45 -27.44
C VAL A 113 -25.98 -36.69 -27.04
N VAL A 114 -24.92 -36.84 -27.82
CA VAL A 114 -23.65 -36.10 -27.69
C VAL A 114 -23.40 -35.44 -29.03
N GLN A 115 -23.10 -34.14 -29.02
CA GLN A 115 -22.72 -33.40 -30.22
C GLN A 115 -21.21 -33.47 -30.35
N SER A 116 -20.72 -34.04 -31.45
CA SER A 116 -19.29 -34.29 -31.68
C SER A 116 -18.85 -34.03 -33.11
N GLN A 117 -19.80 -33.93 -34.04
CA GLN A 117 -19.52 -33.86 -35.47
C GLN A 117 -19.44 -32.41 -35.92
N PHE A 118 -18.70 -32.14 -37.01
CA PHE A 118 -18.60 -30.78 -37.55
C PHE A 118 -19.98 -30.21 -37.94
N LYS A 119 -20.90 -31.06 -38.38
CA LYS A 119 -22.28 -30.65 -38.66
C LYS A 119 -22.97 -30.04 -37.44
N ASP A 120 -22.59 -30.38 -36.21
CA ASP A 120 -23.11 -29.80 -34.95
C ASP A 120 -22.69 -28.35 -34.73
N LEU A 121 -21.63 -27.89 -35.40
CA LEU A 121 -21.21 -26.48 -35.40
C LEU A 121 -22.00 -25.64 -36.42
N VAL A 122 -22.56 -26.26 -37.45
CA VAL A 122 -23.28 -25.57 -38.52
C VAL A 122 -24.69 -25.20 -38.04
N PRO A 123 -25.13 -23.93 -38.18
CA PRO A 123 -26.47 -23.52 -37.78
C PRO A 123 -27.55 -24.36 -38.47
N LEU A 124 -28.63 -24.66 -37.76
CA LEU A 124 -29.73 -25.53 -38.24
C LEU A 124 -30.32 -25.07 -39.58
N ALA A 125 -30.37 -23.76 -39.83
CA ALA A 125 -30.86 -23.19 -41.08
C ALA A 125 -30.06 -23.60 -42.32
N TYR A 126 -28.77 -23.95 -42.16
CA TYR A 126 -27.84 -24.32 -43.24
C TYR A 126 -27.46 -25.81 -43.23
N ARG A 127 -28.01 -26.59 -42.29
CA ARG A 127 -27.80 -28.05 -42.27
C ARG A 127 -28.55 -28.72 -43.41
N LYS A 128 -27.91 -29.70 -44.04
CA LYS A 128 -28.49 -30.51 -45.13
C LYS A 128 -29.11 -31.81 -44.65
N ASP A 129 -28.73 -32.27 -43.46
CA ASP A 129 -29.15 -33.55 -42.90
C ASP A 129 -30.57 -33.54 -42.31
N LEU A 130 -31.10 -32.36 -41.98
CA LEU A 130 -32.40 -32.21 -41.31
C LEU A 130 -33.49 -31.86 -42.31
N GLU A 131 -34.64 -32.50 -42.17
CA GLU A 131 -35.83 -32.15 -42.94
C GLU A 131 -36.44 -30.85 -42.40
N ASP A 132 -37.27 -30.17 -43.21
CA ASP A 132 -37.95 -28.93 -42.80
C ASP A 132 -38.79 -29.09 -41.52
N LYS A 133 -39.29 -30.30 -41.25
CA LYS A 133 -40.03 -30.66 -40.03
C LYS A 133 -39.17 -30.66 -38.77
N ASP A 134 -37.89 -31.03 -38.89
CA ASP A 134 -36.95 -30.98 -37.76
C ASP A 134 -36.42 -29.57 -37.53
N ARG A 135 -36.61 -28.68 -38.52
CA ARG A 135 -36.29 -27.26 -38.44
C ARG A 135 -37.40 -26.44 -37.75
N THR A 136 -38.65 -26.92 -37.77
CA THR A 136 -39.75 -26.22 -37.10
C THR A 136 -39.63 -26.34 -35.58
N LEU A 137 -39.52 -25.19 -34.92
CA LEU A 137 -39.38 -25.08 -33.46
C LEU A 137 -40.75 -24.94 -32.78
N GLU A 138 -41.63 -25.90 -33.01
CA GLU A 138 -42.96 -25.91 -32.40
C GLU A 138 -42.88 -26.35 -30.93
N ARG A 139 -43.73 -25.76 -30.10
CA ARG A 139 -43.88 -26.21 -28.71
C ARG A 139 -44.65 -27.53 -28.73
N PRO A 140 -44.35 -28.46 -27.81
CA PRO A 140 -45.16 -29.66 -27.64
C PRO A 140 -46.64 -29.31 -27.42
N SER A 141 -47.52 -30.23 -27.80
CA SER A 141 -48.95 -30.05 -27.64
C SER A 141 -49.35 -29.91 -26.17
N GLU A 142 -50.46 -29.22 -25.88
CA GLU A 142 -50.92 -29.01 -24.51
C GLU A 142 -51.17 -30.34 -23.78
N ASP A 143 -51.66 -31.36 -24.49
CA ASP A 143 -51.90 -32.69 -23.94
C ASP A 143 -50.58 -33.38 -23.51
N GLU A 144 -49.52 -33.29 -24.33
CA GLU A 144 -48.19 -33.82 -23.98
C GLU A 144 -47.56 -33.06 -22.81
N VAL A 145 -47.78 -31.75 -22.74
CA VAL A 145 -47.32 -30.93 -21.61
C VAL A 145 -48.02 -31.37 -20.31
N GLN A 146 -49.32 -31.60 -20.34
CA GLN A 146 -50.08 -32.09 -19.18
C GLN A 146 -49.62 -33.50 -18.77
N GLU A 147 -49.46 -34.41 -19.72
CA GLU A 147 -48.98 -35.77 -19.44
C GLU A 147 -47.57 -35.77 -18.80
N THR A 148 -46.65 -34.98 -19.36
CA THR A 148 -45.29 -34.86 -18.82
C THR A 148 -45.26 -34.15 -17.47
N ALA A 149 -46.13 -33.14 -17.26
CA ALA A 149 -46.28 -32.45 -15.99
C ALA A 149 -46.80 -33.40 -14.90
N ASP A 150 -47.82 -34.21 -15.18
CA ASP A 150 -48.38 -35.14 -14.20
C ASP A 150 -47.41 -36.29 -13.88
N LYS A 151 -46.71 -36.83 -14.89
CA LYS A 151 -45.62 -37.81 -14.67
C LYS A 151 -44.50 -37.23 -13.78
N THR A 152 -44.09 -35.99 -14.06
CA THR A 152 -43.02 -35.32 -13.30
C THR A 152 -43.49 -34.98 -11.89
N ARG A 153 -44.73 -34.50 -11.73
CA ARG A 153 -45.36 -34.22 -10.43
C ARG A 153 -45.37 -35.48 -9.57
N ALA A 154 -45.88 -36.60 -10.09
CA ALA A 154 -45.93 -37.86 -9.37
C ALA A 154 -44.53 -38.38 -8.98
N ALA A 155 -43.53 -38.23 -9.85
CA ALA A 155 -42.15 -38.61 -9.55
C ALA A 155 -41.54 -37.73 -8.44
N LEU A 156 -41.76 -36.42 -8.49
CA LEU A 156 -41.29 -35.48 -7.48
C LEU A 156 -42.01 -35.69 -6.13
N GLU A 157 -43.31 -35.92 -6.13
CA GLU A 157 -44.08 -36.26 -4.93
C GLU A 157 -43.53 -37.51 -4.25
N LYS A 158 -43.13 -38.54 -5.02
CA LYS A 158 -42.48 -39.73 -4.45
C LYS A 158 -41.17 -39.41 -3.74
N ILE A 159 -40.34 -38.54 -4.32
CA ILE A 159 -39.06 -38.11 -3.72
C ILE A 159 -39.31 -37.24 -2.47
N VAL A 160 -40.25 -36.30 -2.56
CA VAL A 160 -40.63 -35.39 -1.47
C VAL A 160 -41.23 -36.18 -0.31
N ASN A 161 -42.14 -37.11 -0.56
CA ASN A 161 -42.71 -37.99 0.46
C ASN A 161 -41.63 -38.84 1.15
N GLY A 162 -40.60 -39.29 0.43
CA GLY A 162 -39.43 -39.95 1.04
C GLY A 162 -38.67 -39.03 2.00
N LYS A 163 -38.48 -37.76 1.63
CA LYS A 163 -37.82 -36.76 2.49
C LYS A 163 -38.69 -36.35 3.70
N ILE A 164 -40.00 -36.19 3.51
CA ILE A 164 -40.95 -35.85 4.58
C ILE A 164 -40.99 -36.97 5.62
N LYS A 165 -41.05 -38.24 5.19
CA LYS A 165 -41.02 -39.40 6.09
C LYS A 165 -39.75 -39.45 6.94
N ALA A 166 -38.59 -39.15 6.35
CA ALA A 166 -37.34 -39.07 7.09
C ALA A 166 -37.31 -37.91 8.11
N ALA A 167 -38.05 -36.83 7.86
CA ALA A 167 -38.15 -35.68 8.77
C ALA A 167 -39.19 -35.89 9.90
N GLN A 168 -40.17 -36.79 9.72
CA GLN A 168 -41.22 -37.11 10.70
C GLN A 168 -41.08 -38.54 11.25
N PRO A 169 -40.05 -38.82 12.10
CA PRO A 169 -39.79 -40.17 12.61
C PRO A 169 -40.80 -40.65 13.67
N LYS A 170 -41.66 -39.76 14.18
CA LYS A 170 -42.62 -40.06 15.27
C LYS A 170 -43.92 -40.72 14.79
N ASN A 171 -44.15 -40.80 13.48
CA ASN A 171 -45.32 -41.48 12.93
C ASN A 171 -45.02 -42.98 12.89
N VAL A 172 -45.58 -43.72 13.84
CA VAL A 172 -45.47 -45.19 13.91
C VAL A 172 -46.13 -45.76 12.65
N PRO A 173 -45.39 -46.47 11.77
CA PRO A 173 -46.00 -47.12 10.62
C PRO A 173 -46.93 -48.25 11.06
N ASP A 174 -47.97 -48.53 10.26
CA ASP A 174 -48.87 -49.68 10.47
C ASP A 174 -48.05 -50.96 10.63
N SER A 175 -48.36 -51.73 11.69
CA SER A 175 -47.63 -52.92 12.13
C SER A 175 -47.76 -54.14 11.20
N GLN A 176 -48.37 -53.98 10.02
CA GLN A 176 -48.54 -55.04 9.04
C GLN A 176 -47.52 -54.89 7.90
N GLY A 177 -46.43 -55.65 7.99
CA GLY A 177 -45.43 -55.75 6.93
C GLY A 177 -46.05 -56.22 5.62
N LYS A 178 -45.83 -55.47 4.53
CA LYS A 178 -46.35 -55.83 3.21
C LYS A 178 -45.72 -57.14 2.77
N THR A 179 -46.55 -58.10 2.35
CA THR A 179 -46.09 -59.38 1.79
C THR A 179 -46.31 -59.41 0.28
N SER A 180 -45.30 -59.87 -0.46
CA SER A 180 -45.38 -60.01 -1.92
C SER A 180 -44.81 -61.35 -2.36
N PHE A 181 -45.38 -61.94 -3.41
CA PHE A 181 -44.90 -63.19 -3.99
C PHE A 181 -44.20 -62.90 -5.32
N ILE A 182 -42.92 -63.23 -5.41
CA ILE A 182 -42.08 -63.05 -6.60
C ILE A 182 -41.83 -64.40 -7.24
N ARG A 183 -42.13 -64.52 -8.53
CA ARG A 183 -41.74 -65.69 -9.32
C ARG A 183 -40.33 -65.47 -9.88
N TYR A 184 -39.38 -66.25 -9.39
CA TYR A 184 -37.98 -66.19 -9.78
C TYR A 184 -37.60 -67.37 -10.69
N THR A 185 -37.01 -67.06 -11.84
CA THR A 185 -36.42 -68.06 -12.74
C THR A 185 -34.90 -67.99 -12.61
N PRO A 186 -34.23 -69.01 -12.05
CA PRO A 186 -32.77 -69.01 -11.95
C PRO A 186 -32.10 -69.00 -13.32
N GLY A 187 -31.05 -68.17 -13.48
CA GLY A 187 -30.28 -68.09 -14.73
C GLY A 187 -29.38 -69.30 -15.00
N GLN A 188 -29.09 -70.11 -13.98
CA GLN A 188 -28.27 -71.31 -14.08
C GLN A 188 -29.15 -72.55 -13.93
N GLN A 189 -29.59 -73.11 -15.06
CA GLN A 189 -30.52 -74.25 -15.11
C GLN A 189 -29.81 -75.62 -15.24
N SER A 190 -28.55 -75.72 -14.81
CA SER A 190 -27.73 -76.92 -15.00
C SER A 190 -27.79 -77.92 -13.83
N GLY A 191 -28.75 -77.80 -12.93
CA GLY A 191 -28.95 -78.75 -11.83
C GLY A 191 -29.98 -79.81 -12.21
N GLU A 192 -29.52 -81.02 -12.48
CA GLU A 192 -30.35 -82.22 -12.69
C GLU A 192 -31.16 -82.48 -11.40
N GLY A 193 -32.43 -82.03 -11.38
CA GLY A 193 -33.33 -82.10 -10.22
C GLY A 193 -33.87 -80.76 -9.69
N GLY A 194 -33.46 -79.62 -10.25
CA GLY A 194 -33.96 -78.30 -9.84
C GLY A 194 -35.29 -77.91 -10.49
N LEU A 195 -36.25 -77.43 -9.69
CA LEU A 195 -37.46 -76.75 -10.18
C LEU A 195 -37.08 -75.58 -11.09
N LYS A 196 -37.72 -75.49 -12.28
CA LYS A 196 -37.46 -74.42 -13.28
C LYS A 196 -37.72 -73.01 -12.75
N GLN A 197 -38.63 -72.87 -11.78
CA GLN A 197 -39.01 -71.60 -11.18
C GLN A 197 -39.17 -71.77 -9.67
N ARG A 198 -38.90 -70.71 -8.92
CA ARG A 198 -39.08 -70.62 -7.46
C ARG A 198 -40.05 -69.48 -7.17
N ILE A 199 -41.00 -69.69 -6.27
CA ILE A 199 -41.88 -68.63 -5.78
C ILE A 199 -41.34 -68.19 -4.42
N ILE A 200 -40.94 -66.92 -4.31
CA ILE A 200 -40.35 -66.35 -3.11
C ILE A 200 -41.38 -65.41 -2.49
N LYS A 201 -41.75 -65.66 -1.23
CA LYS A 201 -42.54 -64.73 -0.43
C LYS A 201 -41.58 -63.74 0.24
N MET A 202 -41.64 -62.47 -0.17
CA MET A 202 -40.92 -61.37 0.48
C MET A 202 -41.84 -60.71 1.50
N SER A 203 -41.38 -60.61 2.75
CA SER A 203 -42.05 -59.88 3.83
C SER A 203 -41.12 -58.83 4.41
N GLU A 204 -41.60 -57.60 4.55
CA GLU A 204 -40.89 -56.53 5.25
C GLU A 204 -40.80 -56.83 6.75
N ILE A 205 -39.60 -56.77 7.32
CA ILE A 205 -39.37 -57.00 8.75
C ILE A 205 -39.77 -55.71 9.49
N VAL A 206 -40.58 -55.84 10.54
CA VAL A 206 -40.97 -54.70 11.38
C VAL A 206 -39.75 -54.22 12.18
N GLU A 207 -39.34 -52.97 11.95
CA GLU A 207 -38.21 -52.33 12.65
C GLU A 207 -38.64 -51.77 14.01
N ASP A 208 -37.75 -51.78 15.00
CA ASP A 208 -38.03 -51.25 16.34
C ASP A 208 -37.99 -49.71 16.32
N PRO A 209 -39.09 -49.00 16.69
CA PRO A 209 -39.14 -47.54 16.67
C PRO A 209 -38.16 -46.86 17.64
N LEU A 210 -37.58 -47.59 18.61
CA LEU A 210 -36.59 -47.08 19.57
C LEU A 210 -35.16 -47.47 19.20
N GLU A 211 -34.94 -48.22 18.12
CA GLU A 211 -33.60 -48.62 17.69
C GLU A 211 -32.80 -47.39 17.19
N PRO A 212 -31.61 -47.12 17.75
CA PRO A 212 -30.77 -46.04 17.26
C PRO A 212 -30.19 -46.38 15.87
N PRO A 213 -29.72 -45.38 15.09
CA PRO A 213 -29.12 -45.63 13.77
C PRO A 213 -27.95 -46.63 13.83
N ARG A 214 -28.10 -47.78 13.16
CA ARG A 214 -27.15 -48.91 13.21
C ARG A 214 -25.77 -48.62 12.63
N PHE A 215 -25.65 -47.71 11.67
CA PHE A 215 -24.42 -47.47 10.90
C PHE A 215 -23.98 -46.01 10.88
N LYS A 216 -22.66 -45.78 10.87
CA LYS A 216 -22.06 -44.44 10.71
C LYS A 216 -21.92 -44.09 9.23
N HIS A 217 -22.29 -42.87 8.85
CA HIS A 217 -22.10 -42.38 7.48
C HIS A 217 -20.63 -42.01 7.21
N LYS A 218 -20.01 -42.59 6.19
CA LYS A 218 -18.66 -42.25 5.73
C LYS A 218 -18.73 -41.36 4.48
N LYS A 219 -18.04 -40.22 4.50
CA LYS A 219 -17.91 -39.34 3.31
C LYS A 219 -16.86 -39.91 2.37
N ILE A 220 -17.27 -40.18 1.13
CA ILE A 220 -16.41 -40.63 0.04
C ILE A 220 -16.13 -39.41 -0.85
N PRO A 221 -14.92 -39.24 -1.42
CA PRO A 221 -14.68 -38.21 -2.42
C PRO A 221 -15.67 -38.36 -3.58
N ARG A 222 -16.01 -37.25 -4.24
CA ARG A 222 -16.88 -37.31 -5.42
C ARG A 222 -16.21 -38.19 -6.48
N GLY A 223 -16.99 -39.08 -7.08
CA GLY A 223 -16.55 -39.88 -8.21
C GLY A 223 -16.16 -39.01 -9.41
N PRO A 224 -15.50 -39.60 -10.43
CA PRO A 224 -15.20 -38.86 -11.65
C PRO A 224 -16.48 -38.30 -12.26
N PRO A 225 -16.45 -37.10 -12.86
CA PRO A 225 -17.59 -36.57 -13.59
C PRO A 225 -17.91 -37.45 -14.81
N SER A 226 -19.10 -37.28 -15.39
CA SER A 226 -19.37 -37.85 -16.73
C SER A 226 -18.31 -37.35 -17.72
N PRO A 227 -17.96 -38.13 -18.76
CA PRO A 227 -16.89 -37.73 -19.67
C PRO A 227 -17.19 -36.35 -20.28
N PRO A 228 -16.15 -35.52 -20.47
CA PRO A 228 -16.32 -34.14 -20.87
C PRO A 228 -17.00 -34.08 -22.25
N PRO A 229 -18.02 -33.22 -22.43
CA PRO A 229 -18.63 -33.04 -23.73
C PRO A 229 -17.62 -32.41 -24.73
N PRO A 230 -17.72 -32.73 -26.02
CA PRO A 230 -16.90 -32.09 -27.04
C PRO A 230 -17.07 -30.56 -27.06
N VAL A 231 -15.97 -29.84 -27.24
CA VAL A 231 -15.96 -28.38 -27.25
C VAL A 231 -16.10 -27.88 -28.69
N LEU A 232 -17.32 -27.50 -29.08
CA LEU A 232 -17.66 -27.02 -30.42
C LEU A 232 -17.44 -25.51 -30.52
N ARG A 233 -16.19 -25.08 -30.71
CA ARG A 233 -15.83 -23.68 -30.92
C ARG A 233 -15.46 -23.43 -32.38
N SER A 234 -15.54 -22.17 -32.80
CA SER A 234 -14.92 -21.76 -34.05
C SER A 234 -13.40 -22.01 -33.98
N PRO A 235 -12.72 -22.21 -35.13
CA PRO A 235 -11.27 -22.28 -35.17
C PRO A 235 -10.61 -21.12 -34.40
N PRO A 236 -9.49 -21.36 -33.70
CA PRO A 236 -8.84 -20.33 -32.90
C PRO A 236 -8.39 -19.17 -33.79
N ARG A 237 -8.83 -17.96 -33.45
CA ARG A 237 -8.31 -16.74 -34.06
C ARG A 237 -6.94 -16.46 -33.45
N LYS A 238 -5.92 -16.26 -34.28
CA LYS A 238 -4.59 -15.91 -33.80
C LYS A 238 -4.66 -14.50 -33.18
N ALA A 239 -4.37 -14.39 -31.89
CA ALA A 239 -4.25 -13.10 -31.23
C ALA A 239 -3.11 -12.30 -31.87
N THR A 240 -3.31 -11.01 -32.09
CA THR A 240 -2.24 -10.14 -32.60
C THR A 240 -1.28 -9.78 -31.46
N VAL A 241 -0.01 -9.54 -31.78
CA VAL A 241 0.99 -9.12 -30.77
C VAL A 241 0.58 -7.78 -30.14
N ALA A 242 -0.08 -6.91 -30.90
CA ALA A 242 -0.60 -5.63 -30.41
C ALA A 242 -1.71 -5.85 -29.36
N GLU A 243 -2.70 -6.68 -29.66
CA GLU A 243 -3.77 -7.05 -28.74
C GLU A 243 -3.20 -7.70 -27.47
N GLN A 244 -2.24 -8.61 -27.61
CA GLN A 244 -1.61 -9.24 -26.44
C GLN A 244 -0.91 -8.23 -25.53
N LYS A 245 -0.29 -7.19 -26.09
CA LYS A 245 0.37 -6.11 -25.32
C LYS A 245 -0.64 -5.19 -24.65
N GLU A 246 -1.73 -4.83 -25.35
CA GLU A 246 -2.80 -4.00 -24.81
C GLU A 246 -3.50 -4.68 -23.62
N TRP A 247 -3.68 -6.00 -23.70
CA TRP A 247 -4.26 -6.81 -22.63
C TRP A 247 -3.23 -7.30 -21.59
N MET A 248 -1.98 -6.83 -21.65
CA MET A 248 -0.98 -7.14 -20.63
C MET A 248 -1.27 -6.32 -19.37
N ILE A 249 -1.92 -6.94 -18.39
CA ILE A 249 -2.27 -6.31 -17.11
C ILE A 249 -0.99 -6.08 -16.29
N PRO A 250 -0.64 -4.81 -15.93
CA PRO A 250 0.51 -4.53 -15.08
C PRO A 250 0.38 -5.17 -13.69
N PRO A 251 1.49 -5.56 -13.04
CA PRO A 251 1.44 -6.13 -11.70
C PRO A 251 0.95 -5.11 -10.68
N CYS A 252 0.07 -5.55 -9.77
CA CYS A 252 -0.42 -4.70 -8.69
C CYS A 252 0.64 -4.52 -7.61
N ILE A 253 1.28 -3.34 -7.56
CA ILE A 253 2.21 -2.95 -6.50
C ILE A 253 1.43 -2.16 -5.45
N SER A 254 1.27 -2.74 -4.27
CA SER A 254 0.53 -2.11 -3.17
C SER A 254 1.45 -1.30 -2.28
N ASN A 255 0.97 -0.12 -1.85
CA ASN A 255 1.62 0.68 -0.80
C ASN A 255 1.40 0.11 0.62
N TRP A 256 0.48 -0.84 0.79
CA TRP A 256 0.12 -1.41 2.09
C TRP A 256 0.58 -2.84 2.30
N LYS A 257 0.50 -3.69 1.27
CA LYS A 257 0.70 -5.14 1.41
C LYS A 257 1.85 -5.64 0.55
N ASN A 258 2.79 -6.35 1.20
CA ASN A 258 3.85 -7.09 0.54
C ASN A 258 4.01 -8.46 1.20
N ASN A 259 3.03 -9.35 0.99
CA ASN A 259 2.95 -10.66 1.67
C ASN A 259 4.16 -11.56 1.43
N LYS A 260 4.81 -11.44 0.26
CA LYS A 260 5.98 -12.23 -0.12
C LYS A 260 7.31 -11.50 0.14
N GLY A 261 7.27 -10.27 0.68
CA GLY A 261 8.47 -9.51 1.02
C GLY A 261 9.34 -9.11 -0.19
N PHE A 262 8.75 -8.90 -1.36
CA PHE A 262 9.52 -8.50 -2.55
C PHE A 262 10.22 -7.15 -2.34
N THR A 263 11.51 -7.08 -2.67
CA THR A 263 12.25 -5.83 -2.72
C THR A 263 11.85 -5.09 -4.01
N ILE A 264 10.95 -4.13 -3.88
CA ILE A 264 10.41 -3.35 -4.99
C ILE A 264 11.08 -1.97 -4.96
N PRO A 265 11.66 -1.51 -6.08
CA PRO A 265 12.30 -0.21 -6.15
C PRO A 265 11.30 0.93 -5.90
N LEU A 266 11.81 2.07 -5.43
CA LEU A 266 10.98 3.20 -4.98
C LEU A 266 10.12 3.77 -6.10
N ASP A 267 10.65 3.85 -7.32
CA ASP A 267 9.91 4.33 -8.50
C ASP A 267 8.63 3.52 -8.73
N LYS A 268 8.68 2.19 -8.63
CA LYS A 268 7.51 1.34 -8.84
C LYS A 268 6.52 1.34 -7.68
N ARG A 269 6.97 1.65 -6.46
CA ARG A 269 6.08 1.85 -5.30
C ARG A 269 5.34 3.19 -5.39
N LEU A 270 6.06 4.26 -5.74
CA LEU A 270 5.49 5.60 -5.86
C LEU A 270 4.77 5.83 -7.20
N ALA A 271 4.99 5.00 -8.23
CA ALA A 271 4.36 5.18 -9.55
C ALA A 271 2.83 5.19 -9.54
N ALA A 272 2.20 4.49 -8.60
CA ALA A 272 0.74 4.46 -8.47
C ALA A 272 0.19 5.62 -7.62
N ASP A 273 1.07 6.44 -7.05
CA ASP A 273 0.71 7.54 -6.19
C ASP A 273 0.35 8.77 -7.06
N GLY A 274 -0.93 8.89 -7.42
CA GLY A 274 -1.47 10.00 -8.21
C GLY A 274 -1.25 11.39 -7.62
N ARG A 275 -0.61 11.51 -6.45
CA ARG A 275 -0.09 12.76 -5.89
C ARG A 275 0.87 13.48 -6.85
N GLY A 276 1.64 12.75 -7.65
CA GLY A 276 2.52 13.35 -8.67
C GLY A 276 1.79 13.90 -9.90
N LEU A 277 0.51 13.58 -10.07
CA LEU A 277 -0.36 14.10 -11.14
C LEU A 277 -1.23 15.27 -10.65
N GLN A 278 -1.19 15.61 -9.35
CA GLN A 278 -1.85 16.80 -8.82
C GLN A 278 -0.96 18.01 -9.04
N ASP A 279 -1.23 18.72 -10.13
CA ASP A 279 -0.73 20.09 -10.28
C ASP A 279 -1.50 20.99 -9.30
N ILE A 280 -0.81 21.50 -8.28
CA ILE A 280 -1.39 22.41 -7.30
C ILE A 280 -1.55 23.78 -7.97
N HIS A 281 -2.77 24.10 -8.38
CA HIS A 281 -3.12 25.39 -8.94
C HIS A 281 -3.67 26.31 -7.85
N ILE A 282 -3.17 27.54 -7.75
CA ILE A 282 -3.65 28.56 -6.79
C ILE A 282 -4.58 29.53 -7.52
N ASN A 283 -5.66 29.93 -6.84
CA ASN A 283 -6.66 30.86 -7.39
C ASN A 283 -6.21 32.34 -7.24
N ASP A 284 -6.37 33.14 -8.29
CA ASP A 284 -6.06 34.59 -8.31
C ASP A 284 -6.84 35.41 -7.26
N ASN A 285 -7.93 34.89 -6.73
CA ASN A 285 -8.67 35.53 -5.63
C ASN A 285 -7.81 35.71 -4.38
N PHE A 286 -6.79 34.88 -4.15
CA PHE A 286 -5.83 35.09 -3.06
C PHE A 286 -5.00 36.36 -3.26
N ALA A 287 -4.60 36.66 -4.50
CA ALA A 287 -3.92 37.91 -4.83
C ALA A 287 -4.86 39.11 -4.62
N LYS A 288 -6.09 39.06 -5.17
CA LYS A 288 -7.08 40.14 -4.98
C LYS A 288 -7.39 40.40 -3.51
N PHE A 289 -7.51 39.34 -2.70
CA PHE A 289 -7.80 39.45 -1.27
C PHE A 289 -6.62 40.06 -0.51
N SER A 290 -5.40 39.60 -0.76
CA SER A 290 -4.20 40.16 -0.12
C SER A 290 -3.97 41.62 -0.51
N GLU A 291 -4.18 41.99 -1.78
CA GLU A 291 -4.11 43.38 -2.24
C GLU A 291 -5.18 44.25 -1.56
N ALA A 292 -6.42 43.76 -1.45
CA ALA A 292 -7.48 44.47 -0.75
C ALA A 292 -7.13 44.73 0.72
N LEU A 293 -6.53 43.75 1.40
CA LEU A 293 -6.06 43.92 2.78
C LEU A 293 -4.92 44.93 2.89
N TYR A 294 -3.95 44.93 1.95
CA TYR A 294 -2.87 45.92 1.92
C TYR A 294 -3.40 47.35 1.70
N VAL A 295 -4.39 47.52 0.81
CA VAL A 295 -5.04 48.81 0.58
C VAL A 295 -5.81 49.27 1.81
N ALA A 296 -6.55 48.36 2.46
CA ALA A 296 -7.29 48.65 3.68
C ALA A 296 -6.36 49.06 4.84
N ASP A 297 -5.23 48.37 5.05
CA ASP A 297 -4.26 48.73 6.09
C ASP A 297 -3.63 50.10 5.83
N ARG A 298 -3.28 50.40 4.58
CA ARG A 298 -2.75 51.71 4.21
C ARG A 298 -3.75 52.83 4.49
N HIS A 299 -5.01 52.64 4.09
CA HIS A 299 -6.07 53.61 4.34
C HIS A 299 -6.30 53.83 5.83
N ALA A 300 -6.37 52.74 6.62
CA ALA A 300 -6.52 52.83 8.07
C ALA A 300 -5.38 53.59 8.75
N ARG A 301 -4.13 53.38 8.32
CA ARG A 301 -2.96 54.12 8.83
C ARG A 301 -3.00 55.59 8.47
N GLU A 302 -3.42 55.93 7.25
CA GLU A 302 -3.56 57.31 6.80
C GLU A 302 -4.64 58.04 7.59
N GLU A 303 -5.79 57.42 7.81
CA GLU A 303 -6.85 57.97 8.67
C GLU A 303 -6.38 58.19 10.11
N VAL A 304 -5.71 57.20 10.71
CA VAL A 304 -5.19 57.31 12.09
C VAL A 304 -4.17 58.44 12.18
N ARG A 305 -3.27 58.57 11.18
CA ARG A 305 -2.30 59.67 11.13
C ARG A 305 -2.99 61.03 11.00
N GLN A 306 -4.02 61.15 10.16
CA GLN A 306 -4.78 62.40 10.02
C GLN A 306 -5.52 62.76 11.30
N ARG A 307 -6.17 61.79 11.97
CA ARG A 307 -6.82 62.00 13.27
C ARG A 307 -5.82 62.44 14.34
N ALA A 308 -4.66 61.79 14.41
CA ALA A 308 -3.60 62.16 15.35
C ALA A 308 -3.07 63.59 15.09
N GLN A 309 -2.86 63.97 13.82
CA GLN A 309 -2.45 65.34 13.46
C GLN A 309 -3.53 66.38 13.79
N MET A 310 -4.81 66.06 13.57
CA MET A 310 -5.92 66.93 13.93
C MET A 310 -6.00 67.12 15.45
N GLN A 311 -5.90 66.03 16.21
CA GLN A 311 -5.92 66.07 17.67
C GLN A 311 -4.74 66.87 18.22
N GLN A 312 -3.54 66.73 17.64
CA GLN A 312 -2.39 67.56 18.01
C GLN A 312 -2.64 69.04 17.72
N LYS A 313 -3.22 69.40 16.57
CA LYS A 313 -3.57 70.80 16.25
C LYS A 313 -4.63 71.36 17.20
N LEU A 314 -5.65 70.58 17.56
CA LEU A 314 -6.66 70.98 18.54
C LEU A 314 -6.02 71.19 19.92
N ALA A 315 -5.16 70.27 20.36
CA ALA A 315 -4.44 70.40 21.62
C ALA A 315 -3.48 71.61 21.64
N GLN A 316 -2.83 71.94 20.51
CA GLN A 316 -2.02 73.16 20.37
C GLN A 316 -2.88 74.42 20.49
N LYS A 317 -4.00 74.49 19.75
CA LYS A 317 -4.94 75.63 19.84
C LYS A 317 -5.53 75.79 21.24
N GLU A 318 -5.85 74.67 21.91
CA GLU A 318 -6.36 74.70 23.28
C GLU A 318 -5.29 75.20 24.27
N LYS A 319 -4.02 74.80 24.07
CA LYS A 319 -2.89 75.33 24.86
C LYS A 319 -2.67 76.83 24.61
N GLU A 320 -2.68 77.28 23.35
CA GLU A 320 -2.58 78.70 22.99
C GLU A 320 -3.71 79.51 23.63
N ALA A 321 -4.97 79.04 23.54
CA ALA A 321 -6.10 79.70 24.18
C ALA A 321 -5.98 79.74 25.72
N LYS A 322 -5.44 78.68 26.34
CA LYS A 322 -5.15 78.65 27.78
C LYS A 322 -4.05 79.65 28.14
N GLU A 323 -2.99 79.76 27.34
CA GLU A 323 -1.91 80.73 27.54
C GLU A 323 -2.40 82.18 27.39
N GLU A 324 -3.23 82.47 26.38
CA GLU A 324 -3.87 83.78 26.21
C GLU A 324 -4.79 84.12 27.38
N ASN A 325 -5.61 83.17 27.83
CA ASN A 325 -6.48 83.36 28.99
C ASN A 325 -5.67 83.63 30.27
N LEU A 326 -4.62 82.85 30.52
CA LEU A 326 -3.71 83.07 31.64
C LEU A 326 -2.99 84.43 31.55
N ARG A 327 -2.60 84.86 30.34
CA ARG A 327 -2.01 86.17 30.09
C ARG A 327 -2.98 87.31 30.41
N LEU A 328 -4.25 87.18 30.00
CA LEU A 328 -5.29 88.18 30.25
C LEU A 328 -5.65 88.25 31.73
N LEU A 329 -5.72 87.10 32.41
CA LEU A 329 -5.93 87.03 33.87
C LEU A 329 -4.75 87.62 34.64
N ALA A 330 -3.51 87.35 34.21
CA ALA A 330 -2.32 87.97 34.80
C ALA A 330 -2.26 89.48 34.57
N GLN A 331 -2.71 89.97 33.41
CA GLN A 331 -2.83 91.40 33.13
C GLN A 331 -3.89 92.05 34.03
N ARG A 332 -5.06 91.42 34.15
CA ARG A 332 -6.14 91.88 35.06
C ARG A 332 -5.70 91.89 36.52
N ALA A 333 -4.97 90.87 36.99
CA ALA A 333 -4.42 90.84 38.34
C ALA A 333 -3.36 91.92 38.58
N ARG A 334 -2.61 92.33 37.55
CA ARG A 334 -1.69 93.49 37.63
C ARG A 334 -2.45 94.82 37.67
N GLU A 335 -3.52 94.95 36.91
CA GLU A 335 -4.40 96.14 36.92
C GLU A 335 -5.09 96.31 38.28
N GLU A 336 -5.58 95.21 38.88
CA GLU A 336 -6.17 95.23 40.24
C GLU A 336 -5.13 95.54 41.33
N ARG A 337 -3.87 95.08 41.19
CA ARG A 337 -2.77 95.43 42.09
C ARG A 337 -2.24 96.86 41.88
N GLY A 338 -2.49 97.44 40.70
CA GLY A 338 -2.04 98.79 40.29
C GLY A 338 -2.83 99.96 40.91
N GLY A 339 -3.83 99.69 41.75
CA GLY A 339 -4.38 100.71 42.66
C GLY A 339 -5.39 101.69 42.06
N ILE A 340 -6.30 101.24 41.18
CA ILE A 340 -7.61 101.88 41.00
C ILE A 340 -8.67 100.78 41.15
N ALA A 341 -9.47 100.85 42.22
CA ALA A 341 -10.57 99.93 42.44
C ALA A 341 -11.86 100.43 41.75
N PRO A 342 -12.43 99.71 40.77
CA PRO A 342 -13.86 99.75 40.52
C PRO A 342 -14.55 98.71 41.41
N LYS A 343 -15.64 99.12 42.09
CA LYS A 343 -16.48 98.21 42.88
C LYS A 343 -17.06 97.09 42.00
N PRO A 344 -17.08 95.82 42.44
CA PRO A 344 -17.66 94.73 41.65
C PRO A 344 -19.19 94.82 41.66
N THR A 345 -19.80 94.85 40.47
CA THR A 345 -21.25 94.71 40.28
C THR A 345 -21.66 93.23 40.20
N ALA A 346 -22.83 92.90 40.76
CA ALA A 346 -23.35 91.53 40.94
C ALA A 346 -23.35 90.60 39.70
N GLN A 347 -23.26 91.16 38.48
CA GLN A 347 -23.17 90.39 37.24
C GLN A 347 -21.80 89.68 37.06
N SER A 348 -20.71 90.19 37.64
CA SER A 348 -19.38 89.58 37.46
C SER A 348 -19.16 88.33 38.32
N GLN A 349 -19.87 88.21 39.46
CA GLN A 349 -19.86 87.02 40.30
C GLN A 349 -20.61 85.85 39.67
N ALA A 350 -21.66 86.11 38.87
CA ALA A 350 -22.39 85.08 38.15
C ALA A 350 -21.59 84.45 36.99
N ALA A 351 -20.76 85.25 36.31
CA ALA A 351 -19.94 84.79 35.18
C ALA A 351 -18.83 83.80 35.61
N MET A 352 -18.13 84.07 36.73
CA MET A 352 -17.09 83.15 37.25
C MET A 352 -17.66 81.79 37.68
N LYS A 353 -18.91 81.73 38.14
CA LYS A 353 -19.55 80.48 38.57
C LYS A 353 -19.96 79.58 37.38
N SER A 354 -20.16 80.18 36.20
CA SER A 354 -20.54 79.46 34.98
C SER A 354 -19.37 78.84 34.22
N SER A 355 -18.16 79.42 34.31
CA SER A 355 -16.97 78.91 33.60
C SER A 355 -16.26 77.75 34.28
N LEU A 356 -16.57 77.46 35.55
CA LEU A 356 -16.04 76.32 36.30
C LEU A 356 -16.85 75.02 36.08
N ALA A 357 -18.05 75.13 35.50
CA ALA A 357 -18.97 74.01 35.28
C ALA A 357 -18.82 73.32 33.90
N ALA A 358 -17.86 73.75 33.07
CA ALA A 358 -17.76 73.33 31.66
C ALA A 358 -16.64 72.32 31.36
N TYR A 359 -15.96 71.76 32.36
CA TYR A 359 -14.98 70.68 32.16
C TYR A 359 -15.08 69.65 33.29
N GLY A 360 -15.94 68.64 33.10
CA GLY A 360 -16.03 67.50 34.01
C GLY A 360 -17.37 66.76 33.95
N SER A 361 -17.64 66.04 32.86
CA SER A 361 -18.67 64.99 32.82
C SER A 361 -18.04 63.72 32.26
N GLY A 362 -18.06 62.66 33.06
CA GLY A 362 -17.74 61.29 32.63
C GLY A 362 -16.86 60.50 33.58
N SER A 363 -17.43 59.95 34.65
CA SER A 363 -17.33 58.51 34.97
C SER A 363 -17.95 58.22 36.34
N GLU A 364 -18.94 57.34 36.32
CA GLU A 364 -19.42 56.52 37.42
C GLU A 364 -18.28 55.62 37.95
N SER A 365 -18.06 55.61 39.26
CA SER A 365 -17.53 54.51 40.09
C SER A 365 -17.15 55.08 41.46
N GLY A 366 -17.60 54.44 42.53
CA GLY A 366 -17.50 54.94 43.90
C GLY A 366 -16.09 54.91 44.50
N ASP A 367 -15.92 55.64 45.60
CA ASP A 367 -15.53 55.08 46.91
C ASP A 367 -15.47 56.23 47.93
N GLU A 368 -15.92 55.94 49.14
CA GLU A 368 -15.95 56.87 50.26
C GLU A 368 -14.64 56.75 51.06
N SER A 369 -13.98 57.87 51.36
CA SER A 369 -13.36 58.12 52.69
C SER A 369 -12.51 59.40 52.71
N GLU A 370 -12.97 60.33 53.56
CA GLU A 370 -12.24 61.01 54.64
C GLU A 370 -10.82 61.61 54.44
N ALA A 371 -10.69 62.80 55.06
CA ALA A 371 -9.50 63.48 55.53
C ALA A 371 -8.69 64.36 54.54
N SER A 372 -8.65 65.67 54.82
CA SER A 372 -7.52 66.19 55.61
C SER A 372 -7.64 67.69 55.89
N GLU A 373 -7.38 68.00 57.16
CA GLU A 373 -7.10 69.31 57.70
C GLU A 373 -5.86 69.97 57.05
N ASP A 374 -5.82 71.28 57.28
CA ASP A 374 -4.90 72.29 56.82
C ASP A 374 -3.49 72.19 57.44
N SER A 375 -2.49 72.64 56.67
CA SER A 375 -1.26 73.32 57.10
C SER A 375 -0.22 72.58 57.98
N ALA A 376 0.81 72.01 57.31
CA ALA A 376 2.22 72.05 57.75
C ALA A 376 3.22 71.57 56.66
N GLU A 377 2.78 70.71 55.72
CA GLU A 377 3.67 70.11 54.70
C GLU A 377 3.98 71.01 53.50
N ASP A 378 3.16 72.03 53.23
CA ASP A 378 3.31 72.92 52.05
C ASP A 378 4.48 73.92 52.20
N GLU A 379 4.92 74.19 53.43
CA GLU A 379 6.04 75.10 53.70
C GLU A 379 7.41 74.44 53.44
N GLU A 380 7.51 73.14 53.73
CA GLU A 380 8.67 72.32 53.39
C GLU A 380 8.75 72.05 51.88
N ALA A 381 7.60 71.81 51.23
CA ALA A 381 7.50 71.65 49.77
C ALA A 381 7.97 72.92 49.01
N ARG A 382 7.71 74.12 49.55
CA ARG A 382 8.21 75.39 48.97
C ARG A 382 9.71 75.56 49.12
N LYS A 383 10.29 75.23 50.29
CA LYS A 383 11.74 75.25 50.50
C LYS A 383 12.46 74.26 49.58
N ILE A 384 11.91 73.06 49.40
CA ILE A 384 12.44 72.05 48.47
C ILE A 384 12.39 72.56 47.02
N ARG A 385 11.28 73.22 46.62
CA ARG A 385 11.12 73.80 45.28
C ARG A 385 12.07 74.96 44.99
N ASP A 386 12.38 75.78 46.00
CA ASP A 386 13.32 76.90 45.86
C ASP A 386 14.78 76.46 45.90
N GLN A 387 15.11 75.44 46.70
CA GLN A 387 16.40 74.76 46.62
C GLN A 387 16.60 74.14 45.23
N MET A 388 15.59 73.47 44.68
CA MET A 388 15.65 72.88 43.33
C MET A 388 15.82 73.94 42.23
N ARG A 389 15.23 75.13 42.40
CA ARG A 389 15.42 76.26 41.47
C ARG A 389 16.82 76.87 41.56
N GLN A 390 17.39 77.01 42.76
CA GLN A 390 18.77 77.47 42.92
C GLN A 390 19.78 76.45 42.40
N GLU A 391 19.56 75.16 42.66
CA GLU A 391 20.43 74.08 42.20
C GLU A 391 20.43 74.00 40.67
N LYS A 392 19.24 74.03 40.02
CA LYS A 392 19.14 74.13 38.55
C LYS A 392 19.81 75.38 37.97
N ARG A 393 19.80 76.52 38.67
CA ARG A 393 20.44 77.74 38.19
C ARG A 393 21.97 77.62 38.25
N ARG A 394 22.49 77.06 39.33
CA ARG A 394 23.93 76.81 39.53
C ARG A 394 24.46 75.73 38.59
N GLU A 395 23.65 74.72 38.31
CA GLU A 395 23.94 73.66 37.36
C GLU A 395 24.01 74.19 35.93
N ARG A 396 23.03 75.02 35.52
CA ARG A 396 23.04 75.68 34.21
C ARG A 396 24.21 76.66 34.05
N GLU A 397 24.61 77.35 35.12
CA GLU A 397 25.80 78.22 35.11
C GLU A 397 27.11 77.43 34.98
N ARG A 398 27.22 76.28 35.68
CA ARG A 398 28.35 75.35 35.53
C ARG A 398 28.36 74.73 34.14
N GLU A 399 27.20 74.36 33.60
CA GLU A 399 27.04 73.79 32.26
C GLU A 399 27.39 74.81 31.17
N MET A 400 27.02 76.08 31.35
CA MET A 400 27.46 77.17 30.48
C MET A 400 28.97 77.41 30.56
N ARG A 401 29.61 77.28 31.74
CA ARG A 401 31.08 77.31 31.87
C ARG A 401 31.76 76.09 31.26
N MET A 402 31.17 74.91 31.37
CA MET A 402 31.70 73.66 30.81
C MET A 402 31.49 73.57 29.29
N ASN A 403 30.41 74.14 28.76
CA ASN A 403 30.15 74.27 27.32
C ASN A 403 30.99 75.38 26.68
N ASN A 404 31.42 76.40 27.44
CA ASN A 404 32.40 77.40 26.96
C ASN A 404 33.87 76.91 27.02
N MET A 405 34.17 75.76 27.62
CA MET A 405 35.49 75.13 27.52
C MET A 405 35.59 74.32 26.22
N GLY A 406 36.68 74.48 25.47
CA GLY A 406 36.93 73.72 24.24
C GLY A 406 36.93 72.20 24.46
N GLN A 407 36.59 71.43 23.42
CA GLN A 407 36.44 69.95 23.48
C GLN A 407 37.67 69.25 24.09
N GLU A 408 38.87 69.77 23.85
CA GLU A 408 40.13 69.23 24.37
C GLU A 408 40.29 69.41 25.90
N GLN A 409 39.87 70.56 26.46
CA GLN A 409 39.91 70.80 27.91
C GLN A 409 38.84 69.99 28.65
N ARG A 410 37.67 69.81 28.03
CA ARG A 410 36.57 69.00 28.58
C ARG A 410 36.94 67.52 28.66
N ALA A 411 37.58 66.97 27.62
CA ALA A 411 38.11 65.61 27.63
C ALA A 411 39.21 65.42 28.68
N LYS A 412 40.11 66.40 28.85
CA LYS A 412 41.17 66.37 29.88
C LYS A 412 40.62 66.38 31.32
N MET A 413 39.54 67.12 31.57
CA MET A 413 38.86 67.11 32.88
C MET A 413 38.12 65.80 33.14
N LEU A 414 37.48 65.21 32.13
CA LEU A 414 36.80 63.92 32.23
C LEU A 414 37.78 62.76 32.49
N ALA A 415 38.92 62.76 31.80
CA ALA A 415 40.00 61.79 32.01
C ALA A 415 40.63 61.91 33.41
N ARG A 416 40.77 63.14 33.94
CA ARG A 416 41.26 63.37 35.31
C ARG A 416 40.27 62.94 36.40
N GLN A 417 38.97 62.87 36.10
CA GLN A 417 37.96 62.37 37.03
C GLN A 417 37.79 60.85 36.98
N GLN A 418 38.00 60.22 35.82
CA GLN A 418 37.95 58.76 35.69
C GLN A 418 39.06 58.09 36.51
N ASN A 419 40.28 58.65 36.52
CA ASN A 419 41.43 58.12 37.27
C ASN A 419 41.53 58.57 38.74
N ARG A 420 40.42 59.02 39.37
CA ARG A 420 40.38 59.26 40.82
C ARG A 420 39.98 58.00 41.56
N ASP A 421 40.79 57.63 42.54
CA ASP A 421 40.54 56.48 43.41
C ASP A 421 39.22 56.66 44.18
N ILE A 422 38.57 55.54 44.48
CA ILE A 422 37.22 55.49 45.03
C ILE A 422 37.14 56.21 46.40
N SER A 423 38.23 56.26 47.15
CA SER A 423 38.35 56.98 48.42
C SER A 423 38.31 58.52 48.24
N GLU A 424 38.93 59.07 47.20
CA GLU A 424 38.87 60.52 46.90
C GLU A 424 37.50 60.93 46.35
N LYS A 425 36.83 60.06 45.61
CA LYS A 425 35.46 60.30 45.12
C LYS A 425 34.43 60.37 46.24
N VAL A 426 34.65 59.62 47.33
CA VAL A 426 33.83 59.67 48.55
C VAL A 426 34.12 60.93 49.36
N ALA A 427 35.40 61.32 49.52
CA ALA A 427 35.79 62.53 50.25
C ALA A 427 35.32 63.85 49.60
N LEU A 428 35.14 63.86 48.27
CA LEU A 428 34.67 65.02 47.51
C LEU A 428 33.13 65.11 47.37
N GLY A 429 32.36 64.20 47.99
CA GLY A 429 30.89 64.25 48.02
C GLY A 429 30.19 64.08 46.67
N LEU A 430 30.93 63.62 45.63
CA LEU A 430 30.43 63.40 44.27
C LEU A 430 29.72 62.05 44.09
N ALA A 431 29.94 61.10 45.00
CA ALA A 431 29.23 59.83 45.05
C ALA A 431 28.12 59.90 46.11
N LYS A 432 26.92 60.37 45.73
CA LYS A 432 25.72 60.09 46.53
C LYS A 432 25.34 58.62 46.29
N PRO A 433 25.34 57.74 47.31
CA PRO A 433 24.90 56.37 47.12
C PRO A 433 23.42 56.36 46.73
N THR A 434 23.10 55.89 45.53
CA THR A 434 21.73 55.56 45.16
C THR A 434 21.33 54.34 45.97
N MET A 435 20.33 54.45 46.84
CA MET A 435 19.78 53.31 47.59
C MET A 435 19.10 52.34 46.61
N SER A 436 19.88 51.45 46.01
CA SER A 436 19.37 50.39 45.14
C SER A 436 18.79 49.27 46.01
N LYS A 437 17.46 49.10 46.01
CA LYS A 437 16.78 47.94 46.61
C LYS A 437 17.16 46.59 45.95
N GLU A 438 17.98 46.63 44.90
CA GLU A 438 18.39 45.50 44.06
C GLU A 438 19.41 44.56 44.73
N SER A 439 20.08 44.94 45.83
CA SER A 439 21.03 44.02 46.50
C SER A 439 20.37 42.99 47.43
N MET A 440 19.03 42.99 47.56
CA MET A 440 18.31 42.06 48.43
C MET A 440 17.77 40.82 47.71
N LEU A 441 17.97 40.70 46.39
CA LEU A 441 17.43 39.61 45.57
C LEU A 441 18.51 39.09 44.62
N ASP A 442 18.68 37.76 44.56
CA ASP A 442 19.63 37.12 43.66
C ASP A 442 19.16 37.24 42.19
N SER A 443 20.03 37.78 41.34
CA SER A 443 19.85 37.90 39.88
C SER A 443 19.38 36.61 39.20
N ARG A 444 19.72 35.44 39.73
CA ARG A 444 19.33 34.14 39.14
C ARG A 444 17.84 33.85 39.28
N LEU A 445 17.17 34.42 40.29
CA LEU A 445 15.73 34.26 40.51
C LEU A 445 14.90 35.14 39.57
N PHE A 446 15.47 36.23 39.04
CA PHE A 446 14.75 37.17 38.18
C PHE A 446 14.43 36.61 36.78
N ASN A 447 15.18 35.60 36.35
CA ASN A 447 15.01 34.95 35.05
C ASN A 447 14.36 33.55 35.15
N GLN A 448 13.91 33.16 36.34
CA GLN A 448 13.18 31.91 36.52
C GLN A 448 11.68 32.20 36.46
N GLU A 449 11.03 31.83 35.36
CA GLU A 449 9.57 31.91 35.24
C GLU A 449 8.92 31.01 36.31
N SER A 450 8.22 31.60 37.27
CA SER A 450 7.61 30.89 38.41
C SER A 450 6.12 30.57 38.21
N LEU A 451 5.55 30.88 37.04
CA LEU A 451 4.08 30.91 36.84
C LEU A 451 3.58 30.22 35.55
N SER A 452 4.28 29.21 35.03
CA SER A 452 3.87 28.53 33.78
C SER A 452 2.79 27.44 33.95
N GLY A 453 2.41 27.08 35.17
CA GLY A 453 1.57 25.89 35.45
C GLY A 453 0.04 26.11 35.51
N ASN A 454 -0.46 27.35 35.50
CA ASN A 454 -1.82 27.63 35.99
C ASN A 454 -2.84 28.11 34.93
N PHE A 455 -2.53 28.05 33.63
CA PHE A 455 -3.42 28.56 32.56
C PHE A 455 -3.71 27.51 31.48
N ALA A 456 -4.24 26.35 31.87
CA ALA A 456 -4.68 25.33 30.91
C ALA A 456 -6.11 24.87 31.20
N ASP A 457 -6.83 24.54 30.13
CA ASP A 457 -8.22 24.08 30.12
C ASP A 457 -8.35 22.70 30.80
N ASP A 458 -9.52 22.36 31.35
CA ASP A 458 -9.74 21.10 32.11
C ASP A 458 -9.50 19.83 31.25
N GLU A 459 -9.48 19.96 29.93
CA GLU A 459 -9.16 18.88 28.97
C GLU A 459 -7.65 18.72 28.70
N ALA A 460 -6.81 19.67 29.11
CA ALA A 460 -5.36 19.58 28.92
C ALA A 460 -4.74 18.73 30.06
N TYR A 461 -4.26 17.54 29.72
CA TYR A 461 -3.68 16.56 30.66
C TYR A 461 -2.27 16.99 31.18
N ASN A 462 -2.20 18.14 31.85
CA ASN A 462 -0.98 18.75 32.39
C ASN A 462 -0.82 18.46 33.89
N LEU A 463 -0.85 17.18 34.30
CA LEU A 463 -0.73 16.78 35.71
C LEU A 463 0.70 16.93 36.28
N TYR A 464 1.73 17.03 35.41
CA TYR A 464 3.13 17.08 35.81
C TYR A 464 3.86 18.27 35.16
N ASP A 465 4.60 19.02 35.98
CA ASP A 465 5.37 20.20 35.54
C ASP A 465 6.64 19.85 34.75
N LYS A 466 7.09 18.59 34.79
CA LYS A 466 8.32 18.11 34.14
C LYS A 466 8.03 16.84 33.32
N PRO A 467 8.59 16.71 32.10
CA PRO A 467 8.47 15.48 31.32
C PRO A 467 9.21 14.32 32.01
N LEU A 468 8.66 13.11 31.94
CA LEU A 468 9.23 11.89 32.54
C LEU A 468 10.64 11.57 32.01
N PHE A 469 10.96 11.99 30.79
CA PHE A 469 12.29 11.85 30.19
C PHE A 469 12.85 13.22 29.78
N HIS A 470 14.09 13.52 30.18
CA HIS A 470 14.82 14.73 29.78
C HIS A 470 15.20 14.76 28.28
N GLY A 471 14.88 13.69 27.53
CA GLY A 471 15.27 13.53 26.14
C GLY A 471 14.56 14.49 25.19
N SER A 472 13.29 14.85 25.41
CA SER A 472 12.53 15.65 24.44
C SER A 472 13.04 17.09 24.29
N THR A 473 13.56 17.71 25.36
CA THR A 473 14.18 19.04 25.32
C THR A 473 15.68 18.99 25.05
N ALA A 474 16.36 17.91 25.43
CA ALA A 474 17.78 17.71 25.16
C ALA A 474 18.09 17.32 23.70
N VAL A 475 17.15 16.79 22.91
CA VAL A 475 17.38 16.39 21.51
C VAL A 475 17.92 17.53 20.62
N ALA A 476 17.62 18.79 20.93
CA ALA A 476 18.19 19.94 20.23
C ALA A 476 19.69 20.19 20.55
N ALA A 477 20.25 19.56 21.59
CA ALA A 477 21.61 19.75 22.09
C ALA A 477 22.42 18.45 22.25
N ILE A 478 21.87 17.26 21.96
CA ILE A 478 22.59 15.97 22.11
C ILE A 478 23.84 15.89 21.23
N TYR A 479 23.87 16.56 20.07
CA TYR A 479 25.12 16.75 19.32
C TYR A 479 25.10 18.06 18.53
N LYS A 480 25.77 19.09 19.05
CA LYS A 480 26.11 20.29 18.29
C LYS A 480 27.63 20.37 18.20
N ALA A 481 28.18 20.04 17.04
CA ALA A 481 29.61 20.22 16.79
C ALA A 481 29.95 21.70 17.00
N ARG A 482 30.77 22.01 18.00
CA ARG A 482 31.22 23.38 18.26
C ARG A 482 32.35 23.69 17.28
N GLY A 483 31.98 24.01 16.05
CA GLY A 483 32.90 24.44 14.99
C GLY A 483 32.10 25.09 13.87
N ASN A 484 32.29 26.38 13.66
CA ASN A 484 31.73 27.07 12.50
C ASN A 484 32.51 26.59 11.27
N ILE A 485 32.02 25.55 10.60
CA ILE A 485 32.73 24.87 9.48
C ILE A 485 33.00 25.80 8.28
N THR A 486 32.37 26.98 8.23
CA THR A 486 32.50 27.91 7.10
C THR A 486 33.65 28.91 7.24
N GLU A 487 34.27 29.04 8.41
CA GLU A 487 35.50 29.82 8.61
C GLU A 487 36.50 28.95 9.38
N GLY A 488 37.54 28.50 8.67
CA GLY A 488 38.53 27.56 9.18
C GLY A 488 39.16 28.02 10.50
N ASN A 489 38.85 27.32 11.59
CA ASN A 489 39.45 27.55 12.89
C ASN A 489 40.71 26.66 13.04
N GLU A 490 41.82 27.11 12.46
CA GLU A 490 43.13 26.43 12.48
C GLU A 490 43.74 26.28 13.88
N GLU A 491 43.28 27.06 14.88
CA GLU A 491 43.80 26.98 16.25
C GLU A 491 43.36 25.72 17.01
N SER A 492 42.19 25.14 16.69
CA SER A 492 41.69 23.95 17.42
C SER A 492 42.28 22.62 16.94
N PHE A 493 43.00 22.61 15.82
CA PHE A 493 43.61 21.43 15.20
C PHE A 493 45.14 21.50 15.11
N GLY A 494 45.77 22.42 15.86
CA GLY A 494 47.24 22.47 15.97
C GLY A 494 47.95 22.85 14.68
N GLY A 495 47.32 23.64 13.80
CA GLY A 495 47.97 24.31 12.66
C GLY A 495 48.71 23.40 11.67
N GLY A 496 48.42 22.10 11.60
CA GLY A 496 48.93 21.18 10.58
C GLY A 496 50.45 20.92 10.58
N THR A 497 51.18 21.39 11.60
CA THR A 497 52.62 21.12 11.76
C THR A 497 52.84 20.00 12.78
N GLU A 498 53.87 19.18 12.57
CA GLU A 498 54.18 18.01 13.41
C GLU A 498 54.37 18.39 14.89
N GLU A 499 54.98 19.56 15.16
CA GLU A 499 55.12 20.10 16.51
C GLU A 499 53.80 20.60 17.12
N GLY A 500 52.86 21.07 16.30
CA GLY A 500 51.53 21.53 16.73
C GLY A 500 50.60 20.37 17.10
N ILE A 501 50.70 19.26 16.37
CA ILE A 501 50.00 18.01 16.67
C ILE A 501 50.55 17.37 17.95
N GLY A 502 51.89 17.38 18.14
CA GLY A 502 52.53 16.90 19.37
C GLY A 502 52.08 17.68 20.62
N LYS A 503 52.03 19.02 20.55
CA LYS A 503 51.54 19.86 21.66
C LYS A 503 50.05 19.69 21.95
N ALA A 504 49.23 19.42 20.94
CA ALA A 504 47.80 19.15 21.11
C ALA A 504 47.53 17.77 21.73
N LEU A 505 48.44 16.81 21.57
CA LEU A 505 48.34 15.49 22.20
C LEU A 505 48.78 15.53 23.68
N ASP A 506 49.75 16.39 24.01
CA ASP A 506 50.25 16.56 25.39
C ASP A 506 49.31 17.40 26.28
N GLN A 507 48.46 18.24 25.68
CA GLN A 507 47.43 19.01 26.41
C GLN A 507 46.08 18.29 26.34
N ASP A 508 45.89 17.32 27.24
CA ASP A 508 44.58 16.70 27.44
C ASP A 508 43.54 17.77 27.82
N ARG A 509 42.42 17.82 27.09
CA ARG A 509 41.35 18.83 27.16
C ARG A 509 40.63 18.89 28.52
N PHE A 510 41.07 18.09 29.49
CA PHE A 510 40.58 18.04 30.87
C PHE A 510 41.65 18.36 31.94
N ASN A 511 42.86 18.81 31.56
CA ASN A 511 43.98 19.12 32.48
C ASN A 511 44.40 17.95 33.39
N LEU A 512 44.29 16.71 32.93
CA LEU A 512 44.84 15.54 33.60
C LEU A 512 46.12 15.13 32.87
N GLY A 513 47.27 15.60 33.36
CA GLY A 513 48.58 15.29 32.76
C GLY A 513 48.86 13.78 32.68
N ARG A 514 49.87 13.41 31.86
CA ARG A 514 50.32 12.03 31.58
C ARG A 514 50.22 11.11 32.81
N ALA A 515 49.31 10.14 32.77
CA ALA A 515 49.08 9.20 33.86
C ALA A 515 50.33 8.38 34.18
N LYS A 516 50.79 8.41 35.43
CA LYS A 516 52.01 7.74 35.91
C LYS A 516 51.80 6.26 36.29
N VAL A 517 50.58 5.74 36.16
CA VAL A 517 50.24 4.34 36.45
C VAL A 517 49.22 3.86 35.41
N GLY A 518 49.69 3.07 34.44
CA GLY A 518 48.83 2.32 33.51
C GLY A 518 48.40 0.98 34.11
N PHE A 519 47.32 0.42 33.56
CA PHE A 519 46.79 -0.90 33.90
C PHE A 519 47.84 -1.99 33.71
N GLU A 520 47.96 -2.90 34.69
CA GLU A 520 48.95 -3.98 34.70
C GLU A 520 48.75 -4.89 33.47
N GLY A 521 49.78 -4.97 32.62
CA GLY A 521 49.74 -5.66 31.31
C GLY A 521 49.91 -4.75 30.08
N ALA A 522 49.85 -3.41 30.24
CA ALA A 522 50.04 -2.48 29.12
C ALA A 522 51.51 -2.26 28.70
N ASN A 523 52.49 -2.80 29.44
CA ASN A 523 53.92 -2.59 29.18
C ASN A 523 54.56 -3.65 28.26
N GLU A 524 53.86 -4.74 27.91
CA GLU A 524 54.41 -5.79 27.03
C GLU A 524 53.93 -5.67 25.58
N GLN A 525 53.17 -4.63 25.23
CA GLN A 525 52.62 -4.47 23.90
C GLN A 525 53.48 -3.53 23.06
N GLU A 526 54.33 -4.09 22.20
CA GLU A 526 55.04 -3.31 21.17
C GLU A 526 54.05 -2.58 20.26
N VAL A 527 54.31 -1.30 20.02
CA VAL A 527 53.53 -0.43 19.13
C VAL A 527 53.70 -0.91 17.69
N ARG A 528 52.67 -1.58 17.15
CA ARG A 528 52.64 -2.07 15.76
C ARG A 528 52.28 -0.93 14.80
N GLU A 529 53.28 -0.36 14.15
CA GLU A 529 53.08 0.49 12.96
C GLU A 529 53.08 -0.37 11.69
N GLY A 530 51.88 -0.65 11.18
CA GLY A 530 51.66 -1.31 9.89
C GLY A 530 50.17 -1.43 9.58
N PRO A 531 49.75 -1.43 8.30
CA PRO A 531 48.34 -1.49 7.93
C PRO A 531 47.72 -2.82 8.39
N VAL A 532 46.57 -2.71 9.05
CA VAL A 532 45.81 -3.79 9.70
C VAL A 532 45.63 -5.00 8.76
N GLN A 533 46.32 -6.09 9.07
CA GLN A 533 46.03 -7.42 8.53
C GLN A 533 45.18 -8.18 9.55
N PHE A 534 44.04 -8.71 9.11
CA PHE A 534 43.16 -9.54 9.93
C PHE A 534 43.76 -10.94 10.10
N GLU A 535 43.96 -11.37 11.34
CA GLU A 535 44.11 -12.80 11.64
C GLU A 535 42.77 -13.49 11.38
N LYS A 536 42.80 -14.47 10.46
CA LYS A 536 41.66 -15.31 10.13
C LYS A 536 41.50 -16.35 11.24
N ASP A 537 40.50 -16.16 12.10
CA ASP A 537 40.05 -17.19 13.05
C ASP A 537 39.79 -18.51 12.29
N THR A 538 40.59 -19.54 12.57
CA THR A 538 40.53 -20.85 11.89
C THR A 538 39.48 -21.80 12.47
N GLY A 539 38.55 -21.30 13.29
CA GLY A 539 37.44 -22.08 13.85
C GLY A 539 36.10 -21.62 13.26
N ASP A 540 35.67 -22.24 12.15
CA ASP A 540 34.35 -21.98 11.56
C ASP A 540 33.25 -22.72 12.34
N VAL A 541 32.81 -22.12 13.44
CA VAL A 541 31.81 -22.69 14.37
C VAL A 541 30.42 -22.81 13.73
N PHE A 542 30.17 -22.09 12.62
CA PHE A 542 28.86 -22.01 11.97
C PHE A 542 28.82 -22.62 10.56
N GLY A 543 29.89 -23.29 10.12
CA GLY A 543 29.96 -23.97 8.82
C GLY A 543 29.80 -23.04 7.61
N LEU A 544 30.07 -21.75 7.79
CA LEU A 544 29.82 -20.71 6.78
C LEU A 544 30.84 -20.77 5.64
N ASN A 545 32.07 -21.20 5.92
CA ASN A 545 33.12 -21.39 4.93
C ASN A 545 32.80 -22.59 4.03
N GLN A 546 32.19 -23.64 4.57
CA GLN A 546 31.77 -24.80 3.78
C GLN A 546 30.64 -24.45 2.81
N PHE A 547 29.70 -23.61 3.25
CA PHE A 547 28.64 -23.06 2.40
C PHE A 547 29.18 -22.13 1.30
N LEU A 548 30.18 -21.30 1.62
CA LEU A 548 30.80 -20.41 0.64
C LEU A 548 31.67 -21.16 -0.38
N ASP A 549 32.39 -22.21 0.02
CA ASP A 549 33.16 -23.04 -0.91
C ASP A 549 32.25 -23.88 -1.82
N GLU A 550 31.10 -24.36 -1.33
CA GLU A 550 30.11 -25.06 -2.15
C GLU A 550 29.43 -24.11 -3.17
N ALA A 551 29.19 -22.86 -2.78
CA ALA A 551 28.70 -21.82 -3.69
C ALA A 551 29.75 -21.42 -4.74
N LYS A 552 31.04 -21.41 -4.36
CA LYS A 552 32.15 -21.00 -5.24
C LYS A 552 32.58 -22.10 -6.21
N THR A 553 32.38 -23.36 -5.87
CA THR A 553 32.65 -24.52 -6.75
C THR A 553 31.57 -24.75 -7.81
N GLY A 554 30.50 -23.94 -7.84
CA GLY A 554 29.58 -23.87 -8.97
C GLY A 554 28.84 -25.16 -9.30
N LYS A 555 28.67 -26.07 -8.33
CA LYS A 555 27.93 -27.32 -8.53
C LYS A 555 26.43 -27.02 -8.53
N LYS A 556 25.87 -26.87 -9.74
CA LYS A 556 24.43 -26.71 -9.99
C LYS A 556 23.64 -27.84 -9.31
N ARG A 557 22.87 -27.51 -8.28
CA ARG A 557 21.82 -28.38 -7.76
C ARG A 557 20.65 -28.36 -8.75
N GLY A 558 20.71 -29.25 -9.74
CA GLY A 558 19.59 -29.59 -10.60
C GLY A 558 18.46 -30.16 -9.76
N LEU A 559 17.32 -29.49 -9.83
CA LEU A 559 16.04 -29.98 -9.36
C LEU A 559 15.50 -30.92 -10.45
N ASP A 560 15.80 -32.22 -10.37
CA ASP A 560 14.84 -33.28 -10.70
C ASP A 560 15.40 -34.69 -10.44
N THR A 561 14.46 -35.59 -10.10
CA THR A 561 14.56 -37.05 -9.95
C THR A 561 15.36 -37.62 -8.78
N GLU A 562 14.69 -37.96 -7.67
CA GLU A 562 14.34 -39.36 -7.33
C GLU A 562 13.79 -39.46 -5.89
N ALA A 563 12.62 -40.09 -5.79
CA ALA A 563 12.05 -40.58 -4.56
C ALA A 563 12.80 -41.84 -4.10
N GLY A 564 13.42 -41.80 -2.91
CA GLY A 564 13.92 -43.01 -2.26
C GLY A 564 15.12 -42.76 -1.35
N GLY A 565 14.89 -42.52 -0.06
CA GLY A 565 16.03 -42.37 0.87
C GLY A 565 15.76 -42.36 2.38
N SER A 566 14.50 -42.45 2.83
CA SER A 566 14.19 -42.38 4.26
C SER A 566 14.37 -43.69 5.04
N ARG A 567 14.85 -44.77 4.41
CA ARG A 567 15.01 -46.09 5.08
C ARG A 567 16.44 -46.51 5.42
N LYS A 568 17.48 -45.77 4.99
CA LYS A 568 18.88 -46.17 5.25
C LYS A 568 19.51 -45.54 6.50
N ARG A 569 18.90 -44.49 7.06
CA ARG A 569 19.35 -43.91 8.34
C ARG A 569 18.83 -44.65 9.58
N GLN A 570 17.69 -45.32 9.46
CA GLN A 570 17.04 -46.02 10.58
C GLN A 570 17.54 -47.46 10.80
N GLN A 571 18.38 -48.00 9.90
CA GLN A 571 19.01 -49.32 10.05
C GLN A 571 20.44 -49.26 10.59
N LEU A 572 21.09 -48.09 10.57
CA LEU A 572 22.44 -47.90 11.13
C LEU A 572 22.41 -47.58 12.64
N GLU A 573 21.39 -46.85 13.12
CA GLU A 573 21.21 -46.63 14.57
C GLU A 573 20.84 -47.90 15.34
N ARG A 574 20.25 -48.90 14.68
CA ARG A 574 19.86 -50.16 15.32
C ARG A 574 20.97 -51.22 15.38
N ALA A 575 22.11 -50.96 14.72
CA ALA A 575 23.28 -51.82 14.75
C ALA A 575 24.34 -51.36 15.77
N SER A 576 24.29 -50.10 16.22
CA SER A 576 25.19 -49.57 17.27
C SER A 576 24.69 -49.78 18.70
N GLU A 577 23.50 -50.36 18.90
CA GLU A 577 22.96 -50.74 20.22
C GLU A 577 23.11 -52.25 20.51
N ARG A 578 23.93 -52.97 19.75
CA ARG A 578 24.13 -54.42 19.90
C ARG A 578 25.58 -54.90 19.76
N GLU A 579 26.54 -54.05 20.13
CA GLU A 579 27.88 -54.48 20.57
C GLU A 579 28.13 -54.04 22.01
#